data_AF-A0A2T5HY17-F1
#
_entry.id   AF-A0A2T5HY17-F1
#
_cell.length_a   1.000
_cell.length_b   1.000
_cell.length_c   1.000
_cell.angle_alpha   90.00
_cell.angle_beta   90.00
_cell.angle_gamma   90.00
#
_symmetry.space_group_name_H-M   'P 1'
#
loop_
_entity.id
_entity.type
_entity.pdbx_description
1 polymer ?
#
loop_
_entity_poly.entity_id
_entity_poly.type
_entity_poly.pdbx_seq_one_letter_code
_entity_poly.pdbx_strand_id
1 'polypeptide(L)'
;MACENQFLFQAHQFYCYVYQESMRYEHSLSGWLDNATFLLIPLTLIYFFSMVIYPFWDGNFDLFYLQTVWAEWQSFNAGVLLFLSSMFALRLTIYNETEQRKRNFLARKAFLPKALIEVSNYCRLSCKFVGGQLHIHKVPILIDSKLIFKDCIEYAEPCVAKYLAYMILRLQSHETYITAIEMNDSASADRINMILWQLGELHALSYKMYDFAAGQKEFDNNPIIFEEYLTSYRTLGINFNDFEGLENLTKKAIMEGYLRNFEI
;
A
#
# COMPACT_ATOMS: atom_id res chain seq x y z
N MET A 1 21.83 1.39 19.51
CA MET A 1 20.88 2.21 18.74
C MET A 1 20.92 1.91 17.24
N ALA A 2 22.08 1.84 16.56
CA ALA A 2 22.14 1.48 15.13
C ALA A 2 21.65 0.05 14.78
N CYS A 3 21.90 -0.93 15.65
CA CYS A 3 21.50 -2.32 15.44
C CYS A 3 19.96 -2.53 15.50
N GLU A 4 19.26 -1.70 16.27
CA GLU A 4 17.82 -1.80 16.50
C GLU A 4 17.02 -1.27 15.30
N ASN A 5 17.52 -0.18 14.69
CA ASN A 5 16.97 0.36 13.44
C ASN A 5 17.17 -0.59 12.25
N GLN A 6 18.29 -1.30 12.21
CA GLN A 6 18.58 -2.26 11.14
C GLN A 6 17.69 -3.51 11.23
N PHE A 7 17.36 -3.96 12.45
CA PHE A 7 16.42 -5.04 12.68
C PHE A 7 14.97 -4.65 12.33
N LEU A 8 14.55 -3.44 12.71
CA LEU A 8 13.23 -2.90 12.33
C LEU A 8 13.08 -2.75 10.81
N PHE A 9 14.15 -2.35 10.12
CA PHE A 9 14.15 -2.25 8.67
C PHE A 9 14.03 -3.62 7.98
N GLN A 10 14.78 -4.63 8.44
CA GLN A 10 14.68 -5.99 7.91
C GLN A 10 13.33 -6.65 8.22
N ALA A 11 12.80 -6.45 9.43
CA ALA A 11 11.46 -6.92 9.79
C ALA A 11 10.38 -6.24 8.94
N HIS A 12 10.51 -4.95 8.65
CA HIS A 12 9.61 -4.23 7.75
C HIS A 12 9.70 -4.73 6.31
N GLN A 13 10.91 -4.99 5.79
CA GLN A 13 11.08 -5.56 4.45
C GLN A 13 10.51 -6.97 4.35
N PHE A 14 10.72 -7.82 5.35
CA PHE A 14 10.14 -9.15 5.39
C PHE A 14 8.61 -9.11 5.49
N TYR A 15 8.06 -8.21 6.32
CA TYR A 15 6.62 -8.01 6.42
C TYR A 15 6.02 -7.52 5.09
N CYS A 16 6.65 -6.55 4.43
CA CYS A 16 6.23 -6.09 3.11
C CYS A 16 6.28 -7.21 2.07
N TYR A 17 7.33 -8.05 2.10
CA TYR A 17 7.45 -9.19 1.19
C TYR A 17 6.33 -10.22 1.41
N VAL A 18 6.10 -10.62 2.66
CA VAL A 18 5.03 -11.59 3.01
C VAL A 18 3.66 -11.03 2.68
N TYR A 19 3.42 -9.74 2.91
CA TYR A 19 2.18 -9.06 2.55
C TYR A 19 1.99 -8.96 1.03
N GLN A 20 3.06 -8.69 0.29
CA GLN A 20 3.01 -8.60 -1.17
C GLN A 20 2.77 -9.98 -1.82
N GLU A 21 3.33 -11.04 -1.23
CA GLU A 21 2.98 -12.43 -1.58
C GLU A 21 1.52 -12.73 -1.24
N SER A 22 1.04 -12.43 -0.03
CA SER A 22 -0.35 -12.73 0.37
C SER A 22 -1.38 -12.01 -0.51
N MET A 23 -1.12 -10.76 -0.88
CA MET A 23 -1.97 -9.99 -1.81
C MET A 23 -1.95 -10.55 -3.24
N ARG A 24 -0.78 -11.04 -3.70
CA ARG A 24 -0.67 -11.74 -4.99
C ARG A 24 -1.46 -13.06 -4.97
N TYR A 25 -1.42 -13.78 -3.86
CA TYR A 25 -2.23 -14.99 -3.68
C TYR A 25 -3.72 -14.66 -3.62
N GLU A 26 -4.17 -13.64 -2.89
CA GLU A 26 -5.59 -13.24 -2.87
C GLU A 26 -6.13 -12.88 -4.26
N HIS A 27 -5.36 -12.14 -5.06
CA HIS A 27 -5.77 -11.74 -6.41
C HIS A 27 -5.78 -12.92 -7.39
N SER A 28 -4.87 -13.89 -7.21
CA SER A 28 -4.85 -15.15 -7.97
C SER A 28 -5.99 -16.08 -7.55
N LEU A 29 -6.23 -16.21 -6.23
CA LEU A 29 -7.23 -17.06 -5.62
C LEU A 29 -8.65 -16.59 -5.97
N SER A 30 -8.91 -15.28 -5.92
CA SER A 30 -10.20 -14.71 -6.36
C SER A 30 -10.48 -15.01 -7.83
N GLY A 31 -9.50 -14.80 -8.72
CA GLY A 31 -9.63 -15.19 -10.13
C GLY A 31 -9.87 -16.69 -10.34
N TRP A 32 -9.19 -17.53 -9.56
CA TRP A 32 -9.41 -18.98 -9.56
C TRP A 32 -10.81 -19.35 -9.06
N LEU A 33 -11.30 -18.69 -8.02
CA LEU A 33 -12.63 -18.92 -7.45
C LEU A 33 -13.73 -18.47 -8.41
N ASP A 34 -13.52 -17.41 -9.19
CA ASP A 34 -14.47 -16.96 -10.20
C ASP A 34 -14.56 -17.95 -11.37
N ASN A 35 -13.40 -18.42 -11.85
CA ASN A 35 -13.35 -19.49 -12.84
C ASN A 35 -13.96 -20.80 -12.33
N ALA A 36 -13.65 -21.18 -11.09
CA ALA A 36 -14.21 -22.37 -10.45
C ALA A 36 -15.72 -22.25 -10.28
N THR A 37 -16.25 -21.05 -10.01
CA THR A 37 -17.69 -20.83 -9.85
C THR A 37 -18.43 -20.91 -11.18
N PHE A 38 -17.83 -20.41 -12.26
CA PHE A 38 -18.37 -20.57 -13.60
C PHE A 38 -18.51 -22.06 -13.99
N LEU A 39 -17.56 -22.90 -13.56
CA LEU A 39 -17.60 -24.34 -13.77
C LEU A 39 -18.49 -25.09 -12.76
N LEU A 40 -18.58 -24.62 -11.52
CA LEU A 40 -19.41 -25.23 -10.47
C LEU A 40 -20.90 -25.06 -10.74
N ILE A 41 -21.34 -23.88 -11.19
CA ILE A 41 -22.76 -23.59 -11.45
C ILE A 41 -23.41 -24.65 -12.36
N PRO A 42 -22.88 -24.96 -13.57
CA PRO A 42 -23.47 -25.99 -14.43
C PRO A 42 -23.39 -27.39 -13.80
N LEU A 43 -22.31 -27.72 -13.08
CA LEU A 43 -22.21 -29.01 -12.37
C LEU A 43 -23.24 -29.14 -11.25
N THR A 44 -23.50 -28.08 -10.49
CA THR A 44 -24.54 -28.05 -9.45
C THR A 44 -25.93 -28.15 -10.07
N LEU A 45 -26.16 -27.53 -11.23
CA LEU A 45 -27.43 -27.67 -11.96
C LEU A 45 -27.64 -29.10 -12.47
N ILE A 46 -26.61 -29.72 -13.05
CA ILE A 46 -26.65 -31.13 -13.48
C ILE A 46 -26.89 -32.04 -12.28
N TYR A 47 -26.18 -31.82 -11.17
CA TYR A 47 -26.36 -32.57 -9.93
C TYR A 47 -27.81 -32.45 -9.41
N PHE A 48 -28.35 -31.23 -9.34
CA PHE A 48 -29.71 -31.00 -8.86
C PHE A 48 -30.74 -31.63 -9.80
N PHE A 49 -30.53 -31.57 -11.11
CA PHE A 49 -31.37 -32.24 -12.09
C PHE A 49 -31.35 -33.76 -11.89
N SER A 50 -30.16 -34.36 -11.79
CA SER A 50 -29.99 -35.81 -11.69
C SER A 50 -30.41 -36.40 -10.34
N MET A 51 -30.25 -35.67 -9.23
CA MET A 51 -30.52 -36.19 -7.89
C MET A 51 -31.88 -35.78 -7.34
N VAL A 52 -32.51 -34.73 -7.88
CA VAL A 52 -33.81 -34.24 -7.41
C VAL A 52 -34.85 -34.33 -8.51
N ILE A 53 -34.63 -33.69 -9.66
CA ILE A 53 -35.67 -33.52 -10.69
C ILE A 53 -35.98 -34.84 -11.40
N TYR A 54 -34.96 -35.56 -11.86
CA TYR A 54 -35.13 -36.80 -12.62
C TYR A 54 -35.75 -37.93 -11.78
N PRO A 55 -35.24 -38.27 -10.57
CA PRO A 55 -35.83 -39.33 -9.76
C PRO A 55 -37.23 -39.00 -9.29
N PHE A 56 -37.52 -37.72 -9.04
CA PHE A 56 -38.86 -37.28 -8.66
C PHE A 56 -39.87 -37.44 -9.79
N TRP A 57 -39.46 -37.23 -11.05
CA TRP A 57 -40.32 -37.48 -12.20
C TRP A 57 -40.46 -38.99 -12.49
N ASP A 58 -39.35 -39.73 -12.55
CA ASP A 58 -39.35 -41.17 -12.84
C ASP A 58 -40.12 -41.97 -11.79
N GLY A 59 -40.05 -41.55 -10.52
CA GLY A 59 -40.81 -42.11 -9.41
C GLY A 59 -42.29 -41.69 -9.36
N ASN A 60 -42.85 -41.06 -10.40
CA ASN A 60 -44.22 -40.53 -10.40
C ASN A 60 -44.53 -39.61 -9.20
N PHE A 61 -43.59 -38.74 -8.85
CA PHE A 61 -43.68 -37.83 -7.70
C PHE A 61 -43.72 -38.54 -6.33
N ASP A 62 -43.32 -39.83 -6.26
CA ASP A 62 -43.19 -40.56 -5.01
C ASP A 62 -41.93 -40.14 -4.23
N LEU A 63 -42.14 -39.58 -3.04
CA LEU A 63 -41.08 -39.17 -2.13
C LEU A 63 -40.28 -40.36 -1.59
N PHE A 64 -40.90 -41.55 -1.47
CA PHE A 64 -40.21 -42.75 -0.98
C PHE A 64 -39.18 -43.25 -1.99
N TYR A 65 -39.52 -43.21 -3.29
CA TYR A 65 -38.59 -43.51 -4.37
C TYR A 65 -37.40 -42.53 -4.39
N LEU A 66 -37.66 -41.22 -4.29
CA LEU A 66 -36.60 -40.20 -4.20
C LEU A 66 -35.65 -40.45 -3.01
N GLN A 67 -36.20 -40.77 -1.84
CA GLN A 67 -35.40 -41.09 -0.65
C GLN A 67 -34.54 -42.35 -0.84
N THR A 68 -35.04 -43.34 -1.57
CA THR A 68 -34.30 -44.57 -1.86
C THR A 68 -33.08 -44.29 -2.75
N VAL A 69 -33.27 -43.52 -3.83
CA VAL A 69 -32.16 -43.06 -4.68
C VAL A 69 -31.15 -42.24 -3.88
N TRP A 70 -31.62 -41.39 -2.97
CA TRP A 70 -30.75 -40.62 -2.07
C TRP A 70 -29.97 -41.49 -1.08
N ALA A 71 -30.59 -42.54 -0.55
CA ALA A 71 -29.95 -43.47 0.37
C ALA A 71 -28.86 -44.29 -0.35
N GLU A 72 -29.10 -44.72 -1.59
CA GLU A 72 -28.12 -45.45 -2.40
C GLU A 72 -26.90 -44.57 -2.73
N TRP A 73 -27.12 -43.30 -3.03
CA TRP A 73 -26.06 -42.33 -3.37
C TRP A 73 -25.66 -41.43 -2.21
N GLN A 74 -25.94 -41.83 -0.97
CA GLN A 74 -25.79 -41.00 0.23
C GLN A 74 -24.39 -40.40 0.35
N SER A 75 -23.34 -41.22 0.19
CA SER A 75 -21.95 -40.77 0.32
C SER A 75 -21.57 -39.75 -0.76
N PHE A 76 -22.08 -39.90 -1.98
CA PHE A 76 -21.85 -38.95 -3.07
C PHE A 76 -22.56 -37.62 -2.80
N ASN A 77 -23.83 -37.66 -2.40
CA ASN A 77 -24.61 -36.48 -2.02
C ASN A 77 -23.95 -35.73 -0.86
N ALA A 78 -23.53 -36.45 0.18
CA ALA A 78 -22.80 -35.88 1.30
C ALA A 78 -21.49 -35.19 0.84
N GLY A 79 -20.75 -35.81 -0.07
CA GLY A 79 -19.53 -35.25 -0.64
C GLY A 79 -19.77 -33.95 -1.43
N VAL A 80 -20.78 -33.93 -2.31
CA VAL A 80 -21.15 -32.73 -3.08
C VAL A 80 -21.58 -31.59 -2.15
N LEU A 81 -22.41 -31.87 -1.15
CA LEU A 81 -22.86 -30.85 -0.19
C LEU A 81 -21.70 -30.31 0.66
N LEU A 82 -20.79 -31.18 1.10
CA LEU A 82 -19.60 -30.76 1.86
C LEU A 82 -18.70 -29.85 1.02
N PHE A 83 -18.48 -30.21 -0.25
CA PHE A 83 -17.70 -29.42 -1.18
C PHE A 83 -18.35 -28.05 -1.48
N LEU A 84 -19.67 -28.01 -1.70
CA LEU A 84 -20.38 -26.75 -1.90
C LEU A 84 -20.32 -25.86 -0.65
N SER A 85 -20.44 -26.46 0.53
CA SER A 85 -20.33 -25.75 1.81
C SER A 85 -18.95 -25.14 2.01
N SER A 86 -17.87 -25.90 1.75
CA SER A 86 -16.50 -25.39 1.90
C SER A 86 -16.20 -24.25 0.92
N MET A 87 -16.68 -24.35 -0.32
CA MET A 87 -16.58 -23.28 -1.31
C MET A 87 -17.32 -22.00 -0.86
N PHE A 88 -18.53 -22.16 -0.32
CA PHE A 88 -19.32 -21.03 0.18
C PHE A 88 -18.65 -20.38 1.39
N ALA A 89 -18.15 -21.20 2.32
CA ALA A 89 -17.41 -20.73 3.49
C ALA A 89 -16.14 -19.97 3.09
N LEU A 90 -15.35 -20.49 2.15
CA LEU A 90 -14.16 -19.82 1.65
C LEU A 90 -14.48 -18.46 1.01
N ARG A 91 -15.52 -18.41 0.15
CA ARG A 91 -15.98 -17.15 -0.47
C ARG A 91 -16.43 -16.13 0.58
N LEU A 92 -17.18 -16.58 1.58
CA LEU A 92 -17.63 -15.71 2.68
C LEU A 92 -16.45 -15.17 3.50
N THR A 93 -15.45 -16.00 3.78
CA THR A 93 -14.23 -15.59 4.49
C THR A 93 -13.47 -14.51 3.72
N ILE A 94 -13.16 -14.75 2.44
CA ILE A 94 -12.41 -13.79 1.60
C ILE A 94 -13.17 -12.47 1.48
N TYR A 95 -14.49 -12.55 1.28
CA TYR A 95 -15.33 -11.36 1.21
C TYR A 95 -15.29 -10.55 2.52
N ASN A 96 -15.45 -11.22 3.66
CA ASN A 96 -15.42 -10.58 4.97
C ASN A 96 -14.04 -9.97 5.27
N GLU A 97 -12.96 -10.66 4.95
CA GLU A 97 -11.58 -10.16 5.11
C GLU A 97 -11.34 -8.92 4.24
N THR A 98 -11.77 -8.95 2.99
CA THR A 98 -11.64 -7.82 2.06
C THR A 98 -12.41 -6.60 2.55
N GLU A 99 -13.67 -6.78 2.97
CA GLU A 99 -14.47 -5.67 3.49
C GLU A 99 -13.94 -5.15 4.83
N GLN A 100 -13.45 -6.05 5.70
CA GLN A 100 -12.79 -5.64 6.94
C GLN A 100 -11.52 -4.83 6.66
N ARG A 101 -10.68 -5.27 5.72
CA ARG A 101 -9.49 -4.54 5.29
C ARG A 101 -9.85 -3.15 4.77
N LYS A 102 -10.85 -3.03 3.88
CA LYS A 102 -11.32 -1.72 3.37
C LYS A 102 -11.79 -0.79 4.48
N ARG A 103 -12.58 -1.29 5.44
CA ARG A 103 -13.04 -0.50 6.60
C ARG A 103 -11.88 -0.03 7.46
N ASN A 104 -10.94 -0.92 7.77
CA ASN A 104 -9.75 -0.59 8.54
C ASN A 104 -8.89 0.44 7.81
N PHE A 105 -8.65 0.27 6.50
CA PHE A 105 -7.92 1.23 5.69
C PHE A 105 -8.60 2.60 5.69
N LEU A 106 -9.92 2.66 5.49
CA LEU A 106 -10.67 3.92 5.50
C LEU A 106 -10.54 4.64 6.84
N ALA A 107 -10.64 3.90 7.95
CA ALA A 107 -10.50 4.46 9.30
C ALA A 107 -9.07 5.03 9.52
N ARG A 108 -8.02 4.33 9.07
CA ARG A 108 -6.64 4.81 9.20
C ARG A 108 -6.34 5.97 8.24
N LYS A 109 -6.83 5.89 7.01
CA LYS A 109 -6.70 6.92 5.97
C LYS A 109 -7.24 8.27 6.43
N ALA A 110 -8.26 8.31 7.29
CA ALA A 110 -8.79 9.56 7.83
C ALA A 110 -7.74 10.40 8.59
N PHE A 111 -6.67 9.79 9.12
CA PHE A 111 -5.57 10.49 9.79
C PHE A 111 -4.46 10.92 8.82
N LEU A 112 -4.46 10.42 7.59
CA LEU A 112 -3.40 10.63 6.62
C LEU A 112 -3.21 12.10 6.24
N PRO A 113 -4.25 12.93 6.03
CA PRO A 113 -4.06 14.35 5.73
C PRO A 113 -3.27 15.09 6.82
N LYS A 114 -3.51 14.76 8.10
CA LYS A 114 -2.77 15.34 9.23
C LYS A 114 -1.28 14.96 9.18
N ALA A 115 -0.98 13.70 8.92
CA ALA A 115 0.40 13.22 8.76
C ALA A 115 1.11 13.92 7.59
N LEU A 116 0.45 14.06 6.44
CA LEU A 116 1.03 14.74 5.27
C LEU A 116 1.35 16.22 5.54
N ILE A 117 0.51 16.91 6.32
CA ILE A 117 0.77 18.29 6.77
C ILE A 117 1.98 18.34 7.71
N GLU A 118 2.11 17.38 8.62
CA GLU A 118 3.26 17.29 9.51
C GLU A 118 4.56 17.05 8.72
N VAL A 119 4.56 16.16 7.72
CA VAL A 119 5.69 15.97 6.80
C VAL A 119 6.03 17.26 6.05
N SER A 120 5.02 17.96 5.54
CA SER A 120 5.24 19.23 4.83
C SER A 120 5.84 20.30 5.74
N ASN A 121 5.38 20.37 6.99
CA ASN A 121 5.95 21.25 8.01
C ASN A 121 7.38 20.88 8.38
N TYR A 122 7.66 19.59 8.54
CA TYR A 122 9.01 19.07 8.73
C TYR A 122 9.92 19.51 7.59
N CYS A 123 9.50 19.33 6.34
CA CYS A 123 10.30 19.74 5.18
C CYS A 123 10.63 21.25 5.21
N ARG A 124 9.65 22.09 5.56
CA ARG A 124 9.83 23.53 5.69
C ARG A 124 10.81 23.90 6.81
N LEU A 125 10.74 23.25 7.96
CA LEU A 125 11.67 23.50 9.07
C LEU A 125 13.08 23.03 8.74
N SER A 126 13.21 21.85 8.15
CA SER A 126 14.47 21.28 7.70
C SER A 126 15.15 22.13 6.63
N CYS A 127 14.38 22.66 5.67
CA CYS A 127 14.91 23.59 4.66
C CYS A 127 15.53 24.83 5.31
N LYS A 128 14.84 25.44 6.29
CA LYS A 128 15.36 26.62 6.98
C LYS A 128 16.59 26.33 7.85
N PHE A 129 16.67 25.13 8.43
CA PHE A 129 17.84 24.65 9.16
C PHE A 129 19.05 24.52 8.22
N VAL A 130 18.88 23.83 7.10
CA VAL A 130 19.96 23.62 6.10
C VAL A 130 20.37 24.93 5.43
N GLY A 131 19.43 25.82 5.14
CA GLY A 131 19.69 27.13 4.55
C GLY A 131 20.27 28.17 5.52
N GLY A 132 20.51 27.81 6.79
CA GLY A 132 21.09 28.72 7.80
C GLY A 132 20.21 29.90 8.20
N GLN A 133 18.93 29.91 7.81
CA GLN A 133 18.01 31.05 8.01
C GLN A 133 17.36 31.06 9.40
N LEU A 134 17.59 30.03 10.22
CA LEU A 134 17.06 29.94 11.56
C LEU A 134 18.18 29.59 12.54
N HIS A 135 18.26 30.30 13.68
CA HIS A 135 19.01 29.89 14.87
C HIS A 135 18.40 28.62 15.53
N ILE A 136 17.79 27.72 14.75
CA ILE A 136 17.32 26.44 15.24
C ILE A 136 18.56 25.58 15.50
N HIS A 137 18.91 25.43 16.77
CA HIS A 137 20.01 24.57 17.23
C HIS A 137 19.57 23.10 17.38
N LYS A 138 18.40 22.73 16.86
CA LYS A 138 17.83 21.40 17.07
C LYS A 138 17.14 20.87 15.82
N VAL A 139 17.57 19.69 15.38
CA VAL A 139 16.97 18.98 14.26
C VAL A 139 15.45 18.84 14.42
N PRO A 140 14.65 19.17 13.39
CA PRO A 140 13.21 18.89 13.39
C PRO A 140 12.96 17.40 13.58
N ILE A 141 11.98 17.03 14.40
CA ILE A 141 11.64 15.62 14.69
C ILE A 141 10.24 15.34 14.17
N LEU A 142 10.07 14.21 13.48
CA LEU A 142 8.79 13.72 13.00
C LEU A 142 8.45 12.40 13.72
N ILE A 143 7.38 12.40 14.51
CA ILE A 143 7.03 11.24 15.35
C ILE A 143 5.73 10.59 14.87
N ASP A 144 4.67 11.37 14.70
CA ASP A 144 3.32 10.80 14.53
C ASP A 144 3.05 10.32 13.10
N SER A 145 3.60 11.02 12.10
CA SER A 145 3.39 10.68 10.68
C SER A 145 3.84 9.28 10.29
N LYS A 146 4.98 8.80 10.82
CA LYS A 146 5.50 7.47 10.49
C LYS A 146 4.59 6.37 11.00
N LEU A 147 4.01 6.56 12.18
CA LEU A 147 3.05 5.62 12.76
C LEU A 147 1.76 5.58 11.93
N ILE A 148 1.24 6.74 11.53
CA ILE A 148 0.05 6.83 10.68
C ILE A 148 0.29 6.17 9.32
N PHE A 149 1.47 6.38 8.70
CA PHE A 149 1.82 5.71 7.45
C PHE A 149 1.90 4.20 7.61
N LYS A 150 2.54 3.70 8.68
CA LYS A 150 2.60 2.27 9.00
C LYS A 150 1.21 1.66 9.16
N ASP A 151 0.33 2.31 9.93
CA ASP A 151 -1.05 1.85 10.16
C ASP A 151 -1.85 1.82 8.85
N CYS A 152 -1.61 2.77 7.94
CA CYS A 152 -2.25 2.77 6.63
C CYS A 152 -1.73 1.64 5.73
N ILE A 153 -0.42 1.40 5.72
CA ILE A 153 0.23 0.36 4.90
C ILE A 153 -0.35 -1.03 5.17
N GLU A 154 -0.66 -1.34 6.43
CA GLU A 154 -1.19 -2.65 6.84
C GLU A 154 -2.48 -3.06 6.08
N TYR A 155 -3.31 -2.09 5.72
CA TYR A 155 -4.62 -2.34 5.08
C TYR A 155 -4.72 -1.75 3.67
N ALA A 156 -3.69 -1.05 3.20
CA ALA A 156 -3.70 -0.36 1.92
C ALA A 156 -3.61 -1.33 0.73
N GLU A 157 -4.16 -0.92 -0.41
CA GLU A 157 -3.88 -1.59 -1.68
C GLU A 157 -2.38 -1.52 -2.01
N PRO A 158 -1.83 -2.48 -2.78
CA PRO A 158 -0.38 -2.61 -2.96
C PRO A 158 0.30 -1.34 -3.48
N CYS A 159 -0.33 -0.62 -4.41
CA CYS A 159 0.21 0.62 -4.95
C CYS A 159 0.35 1.71 -3.87
N VAL A 160 -0.69 1.88 -3.05
CA VAL A 160 -0.71 2.86 -1.96
C VAL A 160 0.27 2.46 -0.85
N ALA A 161 0.30 1.17 -0.49
CA ALA A 161 1.22 0.63 0.51
C ALA A 161 2.68 0.88 0.12
N LYS A 162 3.04 0.60 -1.15
CA LYS A 162 4.39 0.87 -1.68
C LYS A 162 4.74 2.35 -1.64
N TYR A 163 3.80 3.22 -2.02
CA TYR A 163 4.01 4.66 -2.00
C TYR A 163 4.26 5.20 -0.58
N LEU A 164 3.44 4.77 0.39
CA LEU A 164 3.62 5.16 1.79
C LEU A 164 4.92 4.59 2.38
N ALA A 165 5.28 3.35 2.06
CA ALA A 165 6.54 2.75 2.47
C ALA A 165 7.74 3.52 1.89
N TYR A 166 7.65 3.95 0.63
CA TYR A 166 8.65 4.80 0.00
C TYR A 166 8.78 6.15 0.71
N MET A 167 7.66 6.80 1.07
CA MET A 167 7.70 8.02 1.87
C MET A 167 8.41 7.81 3.22
N ILE A 168 8.13 6.71 3.94
CA ILE A 168 8.84 6.38 5.19
C ILE A 168 10.35 6.23 4.94
N LEU A 169 10.75 5.49 3.91
CA LEU A 169 12.15 5.29 3.55
C LEU A 169 12.86 6.63 3.28
N ARG A 170 12.21 7.53 2.53
CA ARG A 170 12.75 8.85 2.21
C ARG A 170 12.84 9.75 3.45
N LEU A 171 11.85 9.70 4.34
CA LEU A 171 11.89 10.43 5.61
C LEU A 171 13.04 9.97 6.50
N GLN A 172 13.23 8.66 6.66
CA GLN A 172 14.32 8.09 7.46
C GLN A 172 15.70 8.41 6.88
N SER A 173 15.83 8.34 5.55
CA SER A 173 17.06 8.70 4.85
C SER A 173 17.40 10.17 5.12
N HIS A 174 16.42 11.06 4.94
CA HIS A 174 16.60 12.48 5.16
C HIS A 174 16.96 12.82 6.62
N GLU A 175 16.27 12.24 7.61
CA GLU A 175 16.62 12.43 9.03
C GLU A 175 18.07 12.01 9.35
N THR A 176 18.54 10.93 8.73
CA THR A 176 19.92 10.46 8.88
C THR A 176 20.90 11.51 8.35
N TYR A 177 20.62 12.10 7.19
CA TYR A 177 21.48 13.14 6.62
C TYR A 177 21.47 14.44 7.43
N ILE A 178 20.29 14.86 7.89
CA ILE A 178 20.15 16.11 8.65
C ILE A 178 20.81 16.01 10.03
N THR A 179 20.67 14.87 10.71
CA THR A 179 21.33 14.60 12.00
C THR A 179 22.85 14.61 11.83
N ALA A 180 23.35 14.09 10.71
CA ALA A 180 24.76 14.10 10.43
C ALA A 180 25.32 15.49 10.05
N ILE A 181 24.48 16.45 9.65
CA ILE A 181 24.85 17.87 9.55
C ILE A 181 24.90 18.50 10.94
N GLU A 182 23.92 18.23 11.80
CA GLU A 182 23.94 18.75 13.19
C GLU A 182 25.21 18.31 13.94
N MET A 183 25.72 17.11 13.67
CA MET A 183 26.96 16.60 14.27
C MET A 183 28.25 17.13 13.63
N ASN A 184 28.19 17.68 12.41
CA ASN A 184 29.36 18.15 11.67
C ASN A 184 29.15 19.61 11.21
N ASP A 185 29.84 20.56 11.84
CA ASP A 185 29.69 22.02 11.61
C ASP A 185 29.87 22.48 10.14
N SER A 186 30.39 21.63 9.24
CA SER A 186 30.52 21.95 7.82
C SER A 186 30.04 20.80 6.92
N ALA A 187 28.90 20.99 6.25
CA ALA A 187 28.45 20.14 5.16
C ALA A 187 29.03 20.64 3.81
N SER A 188 29.45 19.72 2.94
CA SER A 188 29.83 20.08 1.57
C SER A 188 28.61 20.54 0.76
N ALA A 189 28.84 21.37 -0.27
CA ALA A 189 27.79 21.85 -1.16
C ALA A 189 26.99 20.70 -1.80
N ASP A 190 27.67 19.63 -2.25
CA ASP A 190 27.03 18.43 -2.79
C ASP A 190 26.07 17.77 -1.80
N ARG A 191 26.45 17.73 -0.52
CA ARG A 191 25.63 17.13 0.54
C ARG A 191 24.40 17.99 0.84
N ILE A 192 24.57 19.31 0.85
CA ILE A 192 23.46 20.26 0.97
C ILE A 192 22.48 20.07 -0.19
N ASN A 193 22.97 20.02 -1.43
CA ASN A 193 22.14 19.79 -2.61
C ASN A 193 21.36 18.48 -2.55
N MET A 194 21.99 17.40 -2.09
CA MET A 194 21.30 16.11 -1.94
C MET A 194 20.16 16.17 -0.91
N ILE A 195 20.37 16.88 0.20
CA ILE A 195 19.34 17.05 1.24
C ILE A 195 18.19 17.93 0.74
N LEU A 196 18.51 19.04 0.07
CA LEU A 196 17.50 19.91 -0.53
C LEU A 196 16.67 19.16 -1.57
N TRP A 197 17.31 18.33 -2.39
CA TRP A 197 16.59 17.47 -3.33
C TRP A 197 15.64 16.47 -2.64
N GLN A 198 16.09 15.81 -1.58
CA GLN A 198 15.24 14.92 -0.78
C GLN A 198 14.05 15.66 -0.15
N LEU A 199 14.25 16.90 0.31
CA LEU A 199 13.17 17.74 0.82
C LEU A 199 12.16 18.11 -0.25
N GLY A 200 12.64 18.51 -1.44
CA GLY A 200 11.78 18.78 -2.58
C GLY A 200 10.93 17.58 -2.96
N GLU A 201 11.53 16.39 -2.99
CA GLU A 201 10.81 15.15 -3.28
C GLU A 201 9.79 14.80 -2.19
N LEU A 202 10.18 14.80 -0.92
CA LEU A 202 9.27 14.49 0.20
C LEU A 202 8.07 15.42 0.23
N HIS A 203 8.28 16.70 -0.03
CA HIS A 203 7.22 17.68 -0.12
C HIS A 203 6.31 17.40 -1.33
N ALA A 204 6.88 17.10 -2.50
CA ALA A 204 6.11 16.74 -3.69
C ALA A 204 5.28 15.46 -3.48
N LEU A 205 5.87 14.42 -2.90
CA LEU A 205 5.20 13.16 -2.56
C LEU A 205 4.00 13.43 -1.62
N SER A 206 4.22 14.29 -0.62
CA SER A 206 3.20 14.64 0.37
C SER A 206 2.04 15.39 -0.26
N TYR A 207 2.34 16.36 -1.13
CA TYR A 207 1.35 17.16 -1.84
C TYR A 207 0.51 16.29 -2.78
N LYS A 208 1.16 15.42 -3.56
CA LYS A 208 0.49 14.49 -4.48
C LYS A 208 -0.45 13.51 -3.78
N MET A 209 -0.07 13.05 -2.59
CA MET A 209 -0.89 12.13 -1.78
C MET A 209 -2.08 12.82 -1.10
N TYR A 210 -2.07 14.15 -0.98
CA TYR A 210 -3.03 14.89 -0.16
C TYR A 210 -4.47 14.78 -0.66
N ASP A 211 -4.71 14.97 -1.96
CA ASP A 211 -6.05 14.90 -2.54
C ASP A 211 -6.64 13.48 -2.40
N PHE A 212 -5.81 12.45 -2.57
CA PHE A 212 -6.21 11.07 -2.30
C PHE A 212 -6.56 10.87 -0.82
N ALA A 213 -5.70 11.33 0.09
CA ALA A 213 -5.90 11.22 1.54
C ALA A 213 -7.20 11.91 1.99
N ALA A 214 -7.52 13.07 1.40
CA ALA A 214 -8.73 13.84 1.64
C ALA A 214 -10.00 13.25 0.99
N GLY A 215 -9.86 12.18 0.17
CA GLY A 215 -10.97 11.55 -0.53
C GLY A 215 -11.51 12.37 -1.71
N GLN A 216 -10.71 13.30 -2.25
CA GLN A 216 -11.10 14.18 -3.36
C GLN A 216 -10.77 13.57 -4.73
N LYS A 217 -9.70 12.78 -4.81
CA LYS A 217 -9.22 12.13 -6.04
C LYS A 217 -8.84 10.68 -5.78
N GLU A 218 -8.78 9.90 -6.86
CA GLU A 218 -8.16 8.58 -6.85
C GLU A 218 -6.64 8.68 -6.63
N PHE A 219 -6.02 7.57 -6.26
CA PHE A 219 -4.58 7.54 -6.00
C PHE A 219 -3.78 7.70 -7.30
N ASP A 220 -2.99 8.77 -7.39
CA ASP A 220 -2.09 8.99 -8.51
C ASP A 220 -0.74 8.34 -8.26
N ASN A 221 -0.51 7.19 -8.92
CA ASN A 221 0.74 6.45 -8.85
C ASN A 221 1.77 6.88 -9.91
N ASN A 222 1.54 7.97 -10.65
CA ASN A 222 2.52 8.44 -11.62
C ASN A 222 3.78 8.95 -10.91
N PRO A 223 4.98 8.76 -11.49
CA PRO A 223 6.21 9.35 -10.99
C PRO A 223 6.10 10.87 -10.82
N ILE A 224 6.88 11.42 -9.90
CA ILE A 224 6.95 12.87 -9.72
C ILE A 224 7.66 13.48 -10.93
N ILE A 225 7.01 14.45 -11.58
CA ILE A 225 7.59 15.19 -12.70
C ILE A 225 8.37 16.41 -12.20
N PHE A 226 9.27 16.92 -13.04
CA PHE A 226 10.15 18.03 -12.66
C PHE A 226 9.39 19.28 -12.18
N GLU A 227 8.23 19.55 -12.77
CA GLU A 227 7.35 20.68 -12.45
C GLU A 227 6.78 20.59 -11.02
N GLU A 228 6.54 19.37 -10.52
CA GLU A 228 6.10 19.13 -9.14
C GLU A 228 7.25 19.38 -8.14
N TYR A 229 8.49 19.06 -8.53
CA TYR A 229 9.67 19.47 -7.77
C TYR A 229 9.82 20.99 -7.76
N LEU A 230 9.70 21.67 -8.90
CA LEU A 230 9.77 23.13 -8.98
C LEU A 230 8.75 23.80 -8.04
N THR A 231 7.52 23.29 -8.04
CA THR A 231 6.44 23.79 -7.16
C THR A 231 6.80 23.57 -5.70
N SER A 232 7.35 22.40 -5.37
CA SER A 232 7.79 22.08 -4.00
C SER A 232 8.94 22.97 -3.55
N TYR A 233 9.98 23.15 -4.37
CA TYR A 233 11.10 24.03 -4.06
C TYR A 233 10.64 25.47 -3.82
N ARG A 234 9.78 26.02 -4.69
CA ARG A 234 9.21 27.36 -4.51
C ARG A 234 8.43 27.48 -3.20
N THR A 235 7.64 26.46 -2.86
CA THR A 235 6.85 26.43 -1.61
C THR A 235 7.75 26.37 -0.37
N LEU A 236 8.87 25.66 -0.47
CA LEU A 236 9.88 25.56 0.59
C LEU A 236 10.78 26.80 0.67
N GLY A 237 10.75 27.69 -0.33
CA GLY A 237 11.64 28.85 -0.41
C GLY A 237 13.04 28.52 -0.93
N ILE A 238 13.20 27.41 -1.65
CA ILE A 238 14.46 26.99 -2.27
C ILE A 238 14.52 27.58 -3.68
N ASN A 239 15.54 28.41 -3.94
CA ASN A 239 15.83 28.94 -5.27
C ASN A 239 17.06 28.22 -5.84
N PHE A 240 16.98 27.71 -7.08
CA PHE A 240 18.11 27.04 -7.72
C PHE A 240 19.32 27.94 -7.90
N ASN A 241 19.11 29.25 -8.03
CA ASN A 241 20.19 30.21 -8.17
C ASN A 241 21.05 30.31 -6.90
N ASP A 242 20.51 29.91 -5.75
CA ASP A 242 21.23 29.94 -4.47
C ASP A 242 22.06 28.66 -4.26
N PHE A 243 21.80 27.61 -5.06
CA PHE A 243 22.38 26.27 -4.88
C PHE A 243 22.89 25.71 -6.22
N GLU A 244 24.17 25.96 -6.51
CA GLU A 244 24.81 25.51 -7.73
C GLU A 244 24.71 23.98 -7.90
N GLY A 245 24.18 23.51 -9.03
CA GLY A 245 24.06 22.09 -9.36
C GLY A 245 22.79 21.38 -8.90
N LEU A 246 21.94 22.00 -8.06
CA LEU A 246 20.70 21.39 -7.56
C LEU A 246 19.71 21.03 -8.68
N GLU A 247 19.60 21.88 -9.70
CA GLU A 247 18.72 21.65 -10.86
C GLU A 247 19.15 20.41 -11.64
N ASN A 248 20.44 20.33 -11.97
CA ASN A 248 21.03 19.22 -12.71
C ASN A 248 20.91 17.92 -11.92
N LEU A 249 21.16 17.96 -10.61
CA LEU A 249 20.98 16.83 -9.71
C LEU A 249 19.53 16.34 -9.71
N THR A 250 18.56 17.26 -9.63
CA THR A 250 17.13 16.91 -9.65
C THR A 250 16.74 16.24 -10.96
N LYS A 251 17.10 16.84 -12.11
CA LYS A 251 16.80 16.28 -13.43
C LYS A 251 17.43 14.90 -13.62
N LYS A 252 18.72 14.76 -13.24
CA LYS A 252 19.43 13.48 -13.29
C LYS A 252 18.74 12.43 -12.40
N ALA A 253 18.36 12.79 -11.18
CA ALA A 253 17.69 11.88 -10.27
C ALA A 253 16.32 11.42 -10.79
N ILE A 254 15.56 12.28 -11.48
CA ILE A 254 14.30 11.90 -12.14
C ILE A 254 14.57 10.91 -13.27
N MET A 255 15.58 11.17 -14.13
CA MET A 255 15.94 10.28 -15.23
C MET A 255 16.44 8.91 -14.74
N GLU A 256 17.25 8.88 -13.68
CA GLU A 256 17.80 7.65 -13.09
C GLU A 256 16.80 6.90 -12.19
N GLY A 257 15.85 7.63 -11.58
CA GLY A 257 14.82 7.11 -10.69
C GLY A 257 13.64 6.46 -11.40
N TYR A 258 13.42 6.76 -12.69
CA TYR A 258 12.34 6.18 -13.49
C TYR A 258 12.45 4.65 -13.68
N LEU A 259 13.64 4.07 -13.48
CA LEU A 259 13.87 2.62 -13.59
C LEU A 259 13.86 1.85 -12.26
N ARG A 260 13.80 2.52 -11.09
CA ARG A 260 13.93 1.84 -9.78
C ARG A 260 12.69 1.85 -8.89
N ASN A 261 11.71 2.71 -9.15
CA ASN A 261 10.67 3.00 -8.16
C ASN A 261 9.45 2.05 -8.14
N PHE A 262 9.38 1.03 -9.01
CA PHE A 262 8.25 0.08 -9.03
C PHE A 262 8.61 -1.42 -9.18
N GLU A 263 9.89 -1.78 -9.18
CA GLU A 263 10.36 -3.18 -9.29
C GLU A 263 10.81 -3.80 -7.95
N ILE A 264 10.29 -3.31 -6.82
CA ILE A 264 10.31 -4.06 -5.54
C ILE A 264 8.93 -4.68 -5.32
#